data_AF-A0A951UPK9-F1
#
_entry.id   AF-A0A951UPK9-F1
#
_cell.length_a   1.000
_cell.length_b   1.000
_cell.length_c   1.000
_cell.angle_alpha   90.00
_cell.angle_beta   90.00
_cell.angle_gamma   90.00
#
_symmetry.space_group_name_H-M   'P 1'
#
loop_
_entity.id
_entity.type
_entity.pdbx_description
1 polymer ?
#
loop_
_entity_poly.entity_id
_entity_poly.type
_entity_poly.pdbx_seq_one_letter_code
_entity_poly.pdbx_strand_id
1 'polypeptide(L)' 'MKAMICTEYGSPAVMQLKELEKPTPRENEVSIKIYATTATSADVRIRNADFSMVSKDLRKTPY' A
#
# COMPACT_ATOMS: atom_id res chain seq x y z
N MET A 1 2.24 14.51 9.81
CA MET A 1 1.17 14.16 8.85
C MET A 1 0.58 12.85 9.26
N LYS A 2 -0.74 12.69 9.18
CA LYS A 2 -1.40 11.42 9.51
C LYS A 2 -1.42 10.49 8.32
N ALA A 3 -1.12 9.21 8.53
CA ALA A 3 -1.11 8.18 7.51
C ALA A 3 -1.66 6.85 8.05
N MET A 4 -2.35 6.09 7.20
CA MET A 4 -2.70 4.70 7.48
C MET A 4 -1.51 3.81 7.14
N ILE A 5 -1.02 3.06 8.12
CA ILE A 5 0.15 2.20 8.01
C ILE A 5 -0.27 0.73 8.12
N CYS A 6 0.30 -0.10 7.26
CA CYS A 6 0.11 -1.54 7.21
C CYS A 6 1.50 -2.19 7.24
N THR A 7 1.96 -2.62 8.42
CA THR A 7 3.27 -3.27 8.58
C THR A 7 3.23 -4.78 8.38
N GLU A 8 2.03 -5.35 8.39
CA GLU A 8 1.78 -6.78 8.27
C GLU A 8 0.66 -7.03 7.27
N TYR A 9 0.72 -8.16 6.57
CA TYR A 9 -0.39 -8.59 5.72
C TYR A 9 -1.50 -9.25 6.55
N GLY A 10 -2.73 -9.19 6.06
CA GLY A 10 -3.87 -9.86 6.68
C GLY A 10 -5.07 -8.93 6.84
N SER A 11 -5.97 -9.25 7.77
CA SER A 11 -7.27 -8.60 8.03
C SER A 11 -7.23 -7.06 8.11
N PRO A 12 -8.32 -6.32 7.85
CA PRO A 12 -8.33 -4.85 7.93
C PRO A 12 -7.86 -4.28 9.27
N ALA A 13 -7.94 -5.07 10.35
CA ALA A 13 -7.50 -4.70 11.69
C ALA A 13 -5.98 -4.43 11.82
N VAL A 14 -5.16 -4.88 10.85
CA VAL A 14 -3.70 -4.63 10.85
C VAL A 14 -3.35 -3.18 10.49
N MET A 15 -4.31 -2.41 9.94
CA MET A 15 -4.10 -1.02 9.57
C MET A 15 -4.15 -0.10 10.80
N GLN A 16 -3.15 0.78 10.92
CA GLN A 16 -3.01 1.71 12.04
C GLN A 16 -2.85 3.15 11.55
N LEU A 17 -3.64 4.07 12.11
CA LEU A 17 -3.44 5.50 11.88
C LEU A 17 -2.26 5.99 12.73
N LYS A 18 -1.24 6.55 12.10
CA LYS A 18 -0.04 7.09 12.78
C LYS A 18 0.26 8.51 12.32
N GLU A 19 0.86 9.30 13.21
CA GLU A 19 1.47 10.59 12.89
C GLU A 19 2.92 10.34 12.47
N LEU A 20 3.29 10.81 11.28
CA LEU A 20 4.62 10.68 10.69
C LEU A 20 5.19 12.03 10.29
N GLU A 21 6.50 12.10 10.11
CA GLU A 21 7.14 13.28 9.51
C GLU A 21 6.65 13.51 8.08
N LYS A 22 6.60 14.78 7.66
CA LYS A 22 6.19 15.12 6.30
C LYS A 22 7.33 14.76 5.34
N PRO A 23 7.06 14.10 4.19
CA PRO A 23 8.12 13.74 3.25
C PRO A 23 8.74 14.99 2.61
N THR A 24 10.07 14.98 2.52
CA THR A 24 10.88 15.99 1.82
C THR A 24 11.21 15.48 0.41
N PRO A 25 10.68 16.11 -0.65
CA PRO A 25 10.92 15.67 -2.02
C PRO A 25 12.38 15.92 -2.45
N ARG A 26 12.90 15.07 -3.33
CA ARG A 26 14.17 15.28 -4.04
C ARG A 26 14.00 16.20 -5.27
N GLU A 27 15.09 16.47 -5.98
CA GLU A 27 15.14 17.43 -7.11
C GLU A 27 14.07 17.19 -8.19
N ASN A 28 13.69 15.93 -8.46
CA ASN A 28 12.69 15.57 -9.49
C ASN A 28 11.39 15.00 -8.91
N GLU A 29 11.06 15.35 -7.67
CA GLU A 29 9.84 14.90 -6.99
C GLU A 29 9.00 16.09 -6.53
N VAL A 30 7.71 15.87 -6.30
CA VAL A 30 6.80 16.90 -5.79
C VAL A 30 6.10 16.42 -4.52
N SER A 31 6.00 17.31 -3.52
CA SER A 31 5.25 17.04 -2.29
C SER A 31 3.79 17.46 -2.48
N ILE A 32 2.88 16.49 -2.47
CA ILE A 32 1.45 16.71 -2.72
C ILE A 32 0.68 16.63 -1.39
N LYS A 33 -0.17 17.62 -1.12
CA LYS A 33 -1.12 17.57 -0.01
C LYS A 33 -2.37 16.82 -0.45
N ILE A 34 -2.56 15.61 0.09
CA ILE A 34 -3.74 14.79 -0.19
C ILE A 34 -4.95 15.35 0.57
N TYR A 35 -6.01 15.72 -0.16
CA TYR A 35 -7.31 16.11 0.41
C TYR A 35 -8.29 14.94 0.43
N ALA A 36 -8.28 14.12 -0.63
CA ALA A 36 -9.06 12.90 -0.76
C ALA A 36 -8.30 11.89 -1.63
N THR A 37 -8.58 10.60 -1.44
CA THR A 37 -8.09 9.51 -2.29
C THR A 37 -9.18 8.44 -2.39
N THR A 38 -9.08 7.57 -3.39
CA THR A 38 -10.02 6.46 -3.61
C THR A 38 -9.59 5.22 -2.84
N ALA A 39 -10.55 4.53 -2.21
CA ALA A 39 -10.35 3.16 -1.74
C ALA A 39 -10.77 2.20 -2.85
N THR A 40 -9.87 1.32 -3.25
CA THR A 40 -10.04 0.41 -4.39
C THR A 40 -9.89 -1.05 -3.95
N SER A 41 -10.31 -1.99 -4.80
CA SER A 41 -10.05 -3.42 -4.57
C SER A 41 -8.56 -3.76 -4.52
N ALA A 42 -7.69 -2.93 -5.12
CA ALA A 42 -6.25 -3.15 -5.08
C ALA A 42 -5.70 -2.98 -3.65
N ASP A 43 -6.21 -2.01 -2.89
CA ASP A 43 -5.80 -1.77 -1.49
C ASP A 43 -6.08 -3.00 -0.62
N VAL A 44 -7.25 -3.62 -0.79
CA VAL A 44 -7.64 -4.86 -0.09
C VAL A 44 -6.70 -6.01 -0.45
N ARG A 45 -6.36 -6.16 -1.72
CA ARG A 45 -5.52 -7.25 -2.22
C ARG A 45 -4.08 -7.10 -1.76
N ILE A 46 -3.50 -5.90 -1.88
CA ILE A 46 -2.14 -5.61 -1.42
C ILE A 46 -2.04 -5.82 0.09
N ARG A 47 -3.00 -5.30 0.87
CA ARG A 47 -3.07 -5.54 2.32
C ARG A 47 -3.17 -7.04 2.67
N ASN A 48 -3.93 -7.81 1.90
CA ASN A 48 -4.08 -9.26 2.12
C ASN A 48 -2.97 -10.11 1.46
N ALA A 49 -2.04 -9.51 0.71
CA ALA A 49 -1.10 -10.21 -0.19
C ALA A 49 -1.78 -11.19 -1.17
N ASP A 50 -2.98 -10.86 -1.66
CA ASP A 50 -3.72 -11.68 -2.63
C ASP A 50 -3.36 -11.28 -4.06
N PHE A 51 -2.44 -12.04 -4.66
CA PHE A 51 -1.98 -11.89 -6.05
C PHE A 51 -2.59 -12.91 -7.00
N SER A 52 -3.73 -13.51 -6.65
CA SER A 52 -4.34 -14.58 -7.45
C SER A 52 -4.71 -14.21 -8.90
N MET A 53 -4.78 -12.91 -9.23
CA MET A 53 -4.99 -12.39 -10.58
C MET A 53 -3.72 -12.29 -11.44
N VAL A 54 -2.54 -12.36 -10.82
CA VAL A 54 -1.29 -12.65 -11.54
C VAL A 54 -1.38 -14.12 -11.91
N SER A 55 -1.28 -14.44 -13.20
CA SER A 55 -1.52 -15.77 -13.75
C SER A 55 -0.98 -16.87 -12.84
N LYS A 56 -1.79 -17.91 -12.60
CA LYS A 56 -1.41 -19.09 -11.78
C LYS A 56 -0.12 -19.76 -12.29
N ASP A 57 0.34 -19.40 -13.48
CA ASP A 57 1.51 -19.91 -14.20
C ASP A 57 2.85 -19.35 -13.67
N LEU A 58 2.87 -18.15 -13.08
CA LEU A 58 4.10 -17.59 -12.46
C LEU A 58 4.50 -18.29 -11.16
N ARG A 59 3.68 -19.22 -10.64
CA ARG A 59 4.04 -20.12 -9.54
C ARG A 59 4.83 -21.35 -9.99
N LYS A 60 5.11 -21.49 -11.29
CA LYS A 60 5.89 -22.60 -11.86
C LYS A 60 7.30 -22.23 -12.29
N THR A 61 7.72 -20.96 -12.21
CA THR A 61 9.11 -20.60 -12.50
C THR A 61 9.96 -20.82 -11.26
N PRO A 62 10.92 -21.77 -11.30
CA PRO A 62 11.86 -21.99 -10.20
C PRO A 62 12.91 -20.88 -10.25
N TYR A 63 12.71 -19.85 -9.44
CA TYR A 63 13.80 -19.03 -8.91
C TYR A 63 13.63 -18.97 -7.40
#